data_AF-A0A5N9BBG6-F1
#
_entry.id   AF-A0A5N9BBG6-F1
#
_cell.length_a   1.000
_cell.length_b   1.000
_cell.length_c   1.000
_cell.angle_alpha   90.00
_cell.angle_beta   90.00
_cell.angle_gamma   90.00
#
_symmetry.space_group_name_H-M   'P 1'
#
loop_
_entity.id
_entity.type
_entity.pdbx_description
1 polymer ?
#
loop_
_entity_poly.entity_id
_entity_poly.type
_entity_poly.pdbx_seq_one_letter_code
_entity_poly.pdbx_strand_id
1 'polypeptide(L)'
;MIEVAKNLLLVNDEDEYIELPNWSKFYINLGYWAAIQEENTKKITVLSLPTRAFSSPLITLGALSNYIENFHHSADSDQNYFMNTLYPLENGSTLKKNLRNGKDQIYKKVDSYEIEKCRVCGENDFEIKGYESNNTTVYWTGCNANLYREIIPTDANIKLNKKSQKFTQHSEVQHMWFDLFKKYGDKTINFYSQNSIECLIIGSQKILKEELQEEIFAVETDIEYQLGNLQDIIRTNDHENESRIYKTDIWSDRKYESLKEKPKLIIFDGTKAFIEFHTGLLRDPKTKLSNWVIILDRRENKTKYEDAVNNFNDRFRNRPIQNLKSNFLEYMDSIEIPFGLEILSFNYKV
;
A
#
# COMPACT_ATOMS: atom_id res chain seq x y z
N MET A 1 5.81 -20.78 -6.57
CA MET A 1 4.52 -20.17 -6.98
C MET A 1 4.03 -19.37 -5.79
N ILE A 2 3.83 -18.06 -5.93
CA ILE A 2 3.44 -17.20 -4.80
C ILE A 2 1.96 -17.48 -4.50
N GLU A 3 1.67 -18.02 -3.33
CA GLU A 3 0.32 -18.39 -2.88
C GLU A 3 -0.56 -17.18 -2.51
N VAL A 4 -0.08 -15.95 -2.77
CA VAL A 4 -0.73 -14.68 -2.43
C VAL A 4 -2.07 -14.49 -3.12
N ALA A 5 -2.29 -15.09 -4.29
CA ALA A 5 -3.52 -14.85 -5.06
C ALA A 5 -4.38 -16.11 -5.28
N LYS A 6 -3.95 -17.29 -4.79
CA LYS A 6 -4.81 -18.47 -4.87
C LYS A 6 -5.96 -18.29 -3.89
N ASN A 7 -7.15 -18.06 -4.45
CA ASN A 7 -8.46 -18.20 -3.81
C ASN A 7 -8.86 -17.08 -2.83
N LEU A 8 -8.25 -15.90 -2.95
CA LEU A 8 -8.45 -14.83 -1.96
C LEU A 8 -9.51 -13.79 -2.34
N LEU A 9 -9.72 -13.54 -3.63
CA LEU A 9 -10.75 -12.62 -4.11
C LEU A 9 -11.74 -13.38 -4.96
N LEU A 10 -13.01 -13.19 -4.64
CA LEU A 10 -14.15 -13.72 -5.35
C LEU A 10 -14.99 -12.55 -5.86
N VAL A 11 -15.70 -12.77 -6.97
CA VAL A 11 -16.68 -11.84 -7.52
C VAL A 11 -18.05 -12.52 -7.51
N ASN A 12 -19.11 -11.74 -7.31
CA ASN A 12 -20.48 -12.24 -7.43
C ASN A 12 -20.84 -12.37 -8.90
N ASP A 13 -21.20 -13.58 -9.32
CA ASP A 13 -21.74 -13.90 -10.64
C ASP A 13 -23.04 -14.68 -10.45
N GLU A 14 -24.17 -14.06 -10.79
CA GLU A 14 -25.51 -14.66 -10.68
C GLU A 14 -25.82 -15.30 -9.31
N ASP A 15 -25.55 -14.57 -8.22
CA ASP A 15 -25.72 -15.00 -6.81
C ASP A 15 -24.71 -16.04 -6.30
N GLU A 16 -23.72 -16.42 -7.10
CA GLU A 16 -22.60 -17.28 -6.68
C GLU A 16 -21.29 -16.49 -6.58
N TYR A 17 -20.49 -16.76 -5.54
CA TYR A 17 -19.15 -16.19 -5.44
C TYR A 17 -18.16 -17.10 -6.18
N ILE A 18 -17.67 -16.62 -7.32
CA ILE A 18 -16.72 -17.34 -8.16
C ILE A 18 -15.31 -16.74 -8.04
N GLU A 19 -14.30 -17.58 -8.27
CA GLU A 19 -12.91 -17.10 -8.31
C GLU A 19 -12.69 -16.07 -9.42
N LEU A 20 -11.81 -15.11 -9.15
CA LEU A 20 -11.35 -14.21 -10.19
C LEU A 20 -10.74 -14.99 -11.38
N PRO A 21 -10.99 -14.54 -12.61
CA PRO A 21 -10.43 -15.16 -13.81
C PRO A 21 -8.90 -15.11 -13.82
N ASN A 22 -8.27 -16.02 -14.58
CA ASN A 22 -6.80 -16.17 -14.60
C ASN A 22 -6.05 -14.88 -14.95
N TRP A 23 -6.64 -14.00 -15.77
CA TRP A 23 -6.02 -12.72 -16.10
C TRP A 23 -5.88 -11.78 -14.90
N SER A 24 -6.79 -11.85 -13.93
CA SER A 24 -6.69 -11.04 -12.71
C SER A 24 -5.55 -11.54 -11.83
N LYS A 25 -5.43 -12.87 -11.70
CA LYS A 25 -4.32 -13.53 -10.99
C LYS A 25 -2.97 -13.16 -11.61
N PHE A 26 -2.90 -13.09 -12.95
CA PHE A 26 -1.72 -12.61 -13.66
C PHE A 26 -1.33 -11.19 -13.23
N TYR A 27 -2.27 -10.24 -13.19
CA TYR A 27 -1.97 -8.86 -12.81
C TYR A 27 -1.53 -8.71 -11.35
N ILE A 28 -2.18 -9.41 -10.42
CA ILE A 28 -1.76 -9.46 -9.01
C ILE A 28 -0.32 -10.00 -8.90
N ASN A 29 -0.04 -11.11 -9.58
CA ASN A 29 1.31 -11.68 -9.58
C ASN A 29 2.34 -10.71 -10.18
N LEU A 30 2.03 -10.09 -11.31
CA LEU A 30 2.90 -9.10 -11.92
C LEU A 30 3.22 -7.95 -10.95
N GLY A 31 2.20 -7.43 -10.26
CA GLY A 31 2.35 -6.41 -9.24
C GLY A 31 3.30 -6.81 -8.12
N TYR A 32 3.14 -8.03 -7.60
CA TYR A 32 4.01 -8.57 -6.57
C TYR A 32 5.49 -8.56 -7.03
N TRP A 33 5.78 -8.98 -8.26
CA TRP A 33 7.14 -8.97 -8.80
C TRP A 33 7.66 -7.59 -9.16
N ALA A 34 6.78 -6.72 -9.66
CA ALA A 34 7.12 -5.34 -9.97
C ALA A 34 7.49 -4.55 -8.71
N ALA A 35 6.95 -4.92 -7.55
CA ALA A 35 7.26 -4.31 -6.27
C ALA A 35 8.65 -4.65 -5.72
N ILE A 36 9.24 -5.80 -6.10
CA ILE A 36 10.57 -6.21 -5.64
C ILE A 36 11.60 -5.16 -6.05
N GLN A 37 12.18 -4.50 -5.05
CA GLN A 37 13.24 -3.52 -5.22
C GLN A 37 14.60 -4.21 -5.22
N GLU A 38 15.45 -3.82 -6.15
CA GLU A 38 16.85 -4.22 -6.22
C GLU A 38 17.71 -2.97 -6.01
N GLU A 39 18.85 -3.11 -5.35
CA GLU A 39 19.71 -1.96 -5.09
C GLU A 39 20.24 -1.33 -6.39
N ASN A 40 20.06 -0.02 -6.53
CA ASN A 40 20.56 0.78 -7.66
C ASN A 40 20.04 0.34 -9.05
N THR A 41 18.98 -0.46 -9.09
CA THR A 41 18.28 -0.79 -10.33
C THR A 41 16.81 -0.40 -10.22
N LYS A 42 16.22 -0.15 -11.36
CA LYS A 42 14.81 0.16 -11.55
C LYS A 42 14.25 -0.83 -12.55
N LYS A 43 13.20 -1.54 -12.17
CA LYS A 43 12.49 -2.42 -13.09
C LYS A 43 11.51 -1.62 -13.92
N ILE A 44 11.46 -1.88 -15.23
CA ILE A 44 10.47 -1.32 -16.13
C ILE A 44 9.78 -2.49 -16.82
N THR A 45 8.47 -2.60 -16.62
CA THR A 45 7.62 -3.59 -17.27
C THR A 45 6.56 -2.88 -18.09
N VAL A 46 6.39 -3.28 -19.33
CA VAL A 46 5.38 -2.74 -20.25
C VAL A 46 4.46 -3.85 -20.67
N LEU A 47 3.17 -3.56 -20.57
CA LEU A 47 2.08 -4.42 -20.96
C LEU A 47 1.34 -3.76 -22.12
N SER A 48 1.16 -4.49 -23.20
CA SER A 48 0.23 -4.13 -24.26
C SER A 48 -0.89 -5.14 -24.28
N LEU A 49 -2.13 -4.66 -24.16
CA LEU A 49 -3.29 -5.50 -23.86
C LEU A 49 -4.54 -5.03 -24.61
N PRO A 50 -5.50 -5.94 -24.89
CA PRO A 50 -6.76 -5.57 -25.54
C PRO A 50 -7.66 -4.68 -24.68
N THR A 51 -7.59 -4.76 -23.35
CA THR A 51 -8.40 -3.97 -22.41
C THR A 51 -7.69 -3.81 -21.09
N ARG A 52 -7.62 -2.59 -20.55
CA ARG A 52 -6.93 -2.31 -19.27
C ARG A 52 -7.79 -2.43 -18.03
N ALA A 53 -9.06 -2.82 -18.16
CA ALA A 53 -10.00 -2.88 -17.04
C ALA A 53 -9.38 -3.61 -15.84
N PHE A 54 -9.39 -2.96 -14.68
CA PHE A 54 -8.84 -3.44 -13.39
C PHE A 54 -7.34 -3.77 -13.35
N SER A 55 -6.59 -3.61 -14.45
CA SER A 55 -5.17 -3.99 -14.48
C SER A 55 -4.35 -3.21 -13.45
N SER A 56 -4.50 -1.89 -13.41
CA SER A 56 -3.76 -1.03 -12.47
C SER A 56 -4.11 -1.30 -11.00
N PRO A 57 -5.40 -1.36 -10.59
CA PRO A 57 -5.76 -1.79 -9.23
C PRO A 57 -5.21 -3.16 -8.85
N LEU A 58 -5.35 -4.17 -9.71
CA LEU A 58 -4.89 -5.54 -9.40
C LEU A 58 -3.36 -5.65 -9.31
N ILE A 59 -2.62 -4.95 -10.17
CA ILE A 59 -1.16 -4.81 -10.04
C ILE A 59 -0.81 -4.13 -8.72
N THR A 60 -1.56 -3.10 -8.32
CA THR A 60 -1.32 -2.39 -7.06
C THR A 60 -1.55 -3.32 -5.85
N LEU A 61 -2.62 -4.11 -5.87
CA LEU A 61 -2.90 -5.11 -4.83
C LEU A 61 -1.74 -6.11 -4.68
N GLY A 62 -1.23 -6.63 -5.80
CA GLY A 62 -0.05 -7.47 -5.83
C GLY A 62 1.18 -6.81 -5.22
N ALA A 63 1.43 -5.55 -5.58
CA ALA A 63 2.54 -4.77 -5.09
C ALA A 63 2.48 -4.56 -3.57
N LEU A 64 1.32 -4.17 -3.04
CA LEU A 64 1.11 -4.03 -1.60
C LEU A 64 1.29 -5.34 -0.86
N SER A 65 0.85 -6.46 -1.45
CA SER A 65 1.08 -7.79 -0.87
C SER A 65 2.57 -8.10 -0.71
N ASN A 66 3.39 -7.76 -1.72
CA ASN A 66 4.85 -7.91 -1.63
C ASN A 66 5.44 -7.01 -0.54
N TYR A 67 4.97 -5.75 -0.44
CA TYR A 67 5.47 -4.84 0.58
C TYR A 67 5.08 -5.25 1.99
N ILE A 68 3.89 -5.82 2.20
CA ILE A 68 3.46 -6.39 3.48
C ILE A 68 4.31 -7.61 3.85
N GLU A 69 4.55 -8.52 2.90
CA GLU A 69 5.35 -9.73 3.12
C GLU A 69 6.78 -9.40 3.55
N ASN A 70 7.41 -8.50 2.79
CA ASN A 70 8.76 -8.03 3.02
C ASN A 70 8.81 -6.84 3.98
N PHE A 71 7.69 -6.54 4.65
CA PHE A 71 7.67 -5.56 5.71
C PHE A 71 8.43 -6.15 6.89
N HIS A 72 9.70 -5.76 7.00
CA HIS A 72 10.51 -6.04 8.16
C HIS A 72 10.22 -4.95 9.18
N HIS A 73 9.77 -5.36 10.37
CA HIS A 73 9.97 -4.55 11.55
C HIS A 73 11.47 -4.38 11.74
N SER A 74 12.03 -3.27 11.27
CA SER A 74 13.28 -2.83 11.86
C SER A 74 12.93 -2.32 13.25
N ALA A 75 13.70 -2.70 14.27
CA ALA A 75 13.65 -2.06 15.59
C ALA A 75 13.79 -0.52 15.44
N ASP A 76 14.55 -0.09 14.42
CA ASP A 76 14.64 1.30 14.00
C ASP A 76 13.29 1.92 13.60
N SER A 77 12.32 1.16 13.08
CA SER A 77 11.00 1.71 12.70
C SER A 77 10.15 2.06 13.92
N ASP A 78 10.21 1.25 14.98
CA ASP A 78 9.52 1.50 16.24
C ASP A 78 10.17 2.66 16.98
N GLN A 79 11.51 2.69 17.00
CA GLN A 79 12.29 3.79 17.53
C GLN A 79 12.07 5.08 16.71
N ASN A 80 12.00 5.01 15.38
CA ASN A 80 11.74 6.19 14.55
C ASN A 80 10.30 6.67 14.69
N TYR A 81 9.31 5.78 14.77
CA TYR A 81 7.92 6.17 15.06
C TYR A 81 7.82 6.81 16.43
N PHE A 82 8.48 6.23 17.43
CA PHE A 82 8.59 6.80 18.74
C PHE A 82 9.21 8.21 18.67
N MET A 83 10.41 8.34 18.10
CA MET A 83 11.18 9.59 18.11
C MET A 83 10.57 10.69 17.23
N ASN A 84 9.89 10.33 16.15
CA ASN A 84 9.35 11.30 15.19
C ASN A 84 7.84 11.57 15.37
N THR A 85 7.10 10.68 16.04
CA THR A 85 5.65 10.79 16.18
C THR A 85 5.21 10.92 17.63
N LEU A 86 5.63 10.02 18.53
CA LEU A 86 5.18 10.05 19.93
C LEU A 86 5.99 11.03 20.80
N TYR A 87 7.29 11.12 20.53
CA TYR A 87 8.24 11.95 21.27
C TYR A 87 8.00 13.46 21.10
N PRO A 88 7.68 14.00 19.91
CA PRO A 88 7.46 15.45 19.75
C PRO A 88 6.14 15.96 20.32
N LEU A 89 5.22 15.07 20.73
CA LEU A 89 3.90 15.48 21.23
C LEU A 89 4.01 16.36 22.49
N GLU A 90 3.17 17.40 22.58
CA GLU A 90 3.11 18.24 23.77
C GLU A 90 2.58 17.44 24.98
N ASN A 91 2.99 17.85 26.17
CA ASN A 91 2.43 17.27 27.40
C ASN A 91 0.91 17.49 27.46
N GLY A 92 0.17 16.47 27.88
CA GLY A 92 -1.28 16.48 27.85
C GLY A 92 -1.90 15.99 26.54
N SER A 93 -1.10 15.75 25.48
CA SER A 93 -1.57 15.11 24.25
C SER A 93 -2.24 13.78 24.57
N THR A 94 -3.38 13.53 23.91
CA THR A 94 -4.16 12.32 24.15
C THR A 94 -3.77 11.25 23.13
N LEU A 95 -3.40 10.07 23.61
CA LEU A 95 -3.01 8.92 22.80
C LEU A 95 -4.05 7.82 22.93
N LYS A 96 -4.41 7.20 21.82
CA LYS A 96 -5.32 6.07 21.79
C LYS A 96 -4.57 4.78 21.43
N LYS A 97 -4.64 3.80 22.32
CA LYS A 97 -4.11 2.45 22.12
C LYS A 97 -5.23 1.50 21.75
N ASN A 98 -5.03 0.75 20.68
CA ASN A 98 -5.94 -0.31 20.31
C ASN A 98 -5.51 -1.61 21.00
N LEU A 99 -6.36 -2.18 21.84
CA LEU A 99 -6.11 -3.49 22.46
C LEU A 99 -6.55 -4.60 21.51
N ARG A 100 -5.88 -5.76 21.59
CA ARG A 100 -6.19 -6.95 20.77
C ARG A 100 -7.64 -7.44 20.86
N ASN A 101 -8.38 -7.03 21.89
CA ASN A 101 -9.80 -7.36 22.07
C ASN A 101 -10.77 -6.32 21.48
N GLY A 102 -10.27 -5.39 20.64
CA GLY A 102 -11.07 -4.33 20.04
C GLY A 102 -11.51 -3.23 21.01
N LYS A 103 -10.95 -3.19 22.23
CA LYS A 103 -11.17 -2.08 23.17
C LYS A 103 -10.08 -1.03 22.99
N ASP A 104 -10.49 0.23 23.04
CA ASP A 104 -9.57 1.36 23.06
C ASP A 104 -9.21 1.75 24.50
N GLN A 105 -7.92 2.01 24.73
CA GLN A 105 -7.43 2.68 25.94
C GLN A 105 -6.91 4.07 25.58
N ILE A 106 -7.35 5.08 26.33
CA ILE A 106 -6.96 6.48 26.13
C ILE A 106 -5.97 6.86 27.22
N TYR A 107 -4.83 7.42 26.81
CA TYR A 107 -3.78 7.92 27.68
C TYR A 107 -3.55 9.41 27.47
N LYS A 108 -3.05 10.09 28.50
CA LYS A 108 -2.47 11.43 28.35
C LYS A 108 -0.95 11.35 28.55
N LYS A 109 -0.20 11.98 27.63
CA LYS A 109 1.26 12.10 27.72
C LYS A 109 1.66 12.98 28.92
N VAL A 110 2.75 12.62 29.60
CA VAL A 110 3.23 13.33 30.81
C VAL A 110 4.75 13.51 30.80
N ASP A 111 5.19 14.44 31.65
CA ASP A 111 6.45 15.20 31.66
C ASP A 111 7.77 14.41 31.90
N SER A 112 7.81 13.08 31.76
CA SER A 112 9.11 12.40 31.80
C SER A 112 9.13 11.09 31.02
N TYR A 113 10.23 10.91 30.30
CA TYR A 113 10.65 9.64 29.71
C TYR A 113 12.00 9.26 30.31
N GLU A 114 12.18 7.98 30.56
CA GLU A 114 13.48 7.40 30.87
C GLU A 114 13.79 6.40 29.75
N ILE A 115 15.00 6.48 29.19
CA ILE A 115 15.46 5.50 28.20
C ILE A 115 16.15 4.40 29.00
N GLU A 116 15.44 3.29 29.21
CA GLU A 116 16.00 2.08 29.82
C GLU A 116 16.21 1.00 28.75
N LYS A 117 17.26 0.18 28.88
CA LYS A 117 17.40 -1.00 28.02
C LYS A 117 16.22 -1.94 28.24
N CYS A 118 15.58 -2.35 27.16
CA CYS A 118 14.49 -3.32 27.18
C CYS A 118 15.00 -4.60 27.83
N ARG A 119 14.39 -5.00 28.96
CA ARG A 119 14.78 -6.24 29.62
C ARG A 119 14.41 -7.49 28.82
N VAL A 120 13.49 -7.36 27.85
CA VAL A 120 12.97 -8.47 27.05
C VAL A 120 13.79 -8.70 25.78
N CYS A 121 14.09 -7.65 25.00
CA CYS A 121 14.86 -7.78 23.77
C CYS A 121 16.34 -7.36 23.88
N GLY A 122 16.76 -6.73 24.98
CA GLY A 122 18.15 -6.29 25.20
C GLY A 122 18.58 -5.04 24.42
N GLU A 123 17.70 -4.50 23.58
CA GLU A 123 17.92 -3.25 22.83
C GLU A 123 17.54 -2.03 23.68
N ASN A 124 17.95 -0.83 23.25
CA ASN A 124 17.53 0.40 23.91
C ASN A 124 16.01 0.55 23.72
N ASP A 125 15.25 0.40 24.80
CA ASP A 125 13.82 0.69 24.78
C ASP A 125 13.60 2.13 25.24
N PHE A 126 12.52 2.71 24.77
CA PHE A 126 12.07 3.98 25.31
C PHE A 126 10.95 3.66 26.27
N GLU A 127 10.97 4.23 27.47
CA GLU A 127 9.89 4.11 28.43
C GLU A 127 9.19 5.46 28.58
N ILE A 128 7.97 5.61 28.05
CA ILE A 128 7.15 6.79 28.36
C ILE A 128 6.17 6.47 29.47
N LYS A 129 6.10 7.35 30.47
CA LYS A 129 5.12 7.30 31.55
C LYS A 129 3.86 8.08 31.13
N GLY A 130 2.74 7.36 30.99
CA GLY A 130 1.40 7.96 30.83
C GLY A 130 0.53 7.72 32.05
N TYR A 131 -0.39 8.64 32.36
CA TYR A 131 -1.42 8.39 33.38
C TYR A 131 -2.72 7.92 32.71
N GLU A 132 -3.26 6.80 33.19
CA GLU A 132 -4.68 6.51 33.01
C GLU A 132 -5.53 7.45 33.86
N SER A 133 -6.82 7.58 33.53
CA SER A 133 -7.84 8.28 34.33
C SER A 133 -7.95 7.84 35.81
N ASN A 134 -7.21 6.79 36.22
CA ASN A 134 -7.17 6.21 37.55
C ASN A 134 -5.81 6.34 38.27
N ASN A 135 -4.92 7.26 37.86
CA ASN A 135 -3.55 7.42 38.42
C ASN A 135 -2.60 6.22 38.20
N THR A 136 -2.96 5.26 37.34
CA THR A 136 -2.03 4.19 36.96
C THR A 136 -0.99 4.74 36.00
N THR A 137 0.29 4.66 36.37
CA THR A 137 1.41 4.90 35.45
C THR A 137 1.51 3.71 34.50
N VAL A 138 1.30 3.95 33.22
CA VAL A 138 1.53 2.95 32.17
C VAL A 138 2.82 3.31 31.46
N TYR A 139 3.69 2.31 31.36
CA TYR A 139 4.98 2.38 30.70
C TYR A 139 4.82 1.96 29.24
N TRP A 140 5.25 2.80 28.32
CA TRP A 140 5.26 2.49 26.88
C TRP A 140 6.65 2.10 26.49
N THR A 141 6.84 0.86 26.07
CA THR A 141 8.08 0.39 25.45
C THR A 141 8.07 0.65 23.95
N GLY A 142 9.22 0.97 23.37
CA GLY A 142 9.45 1.09 21.94
C GLY A 142 8.98 -0.13 21.17
N CYS A 143 9.20 -1.34 21.69
CA CYS A 143 8.75 -2.58 21.04
C CYS A 143 7.21 -2.73 20.90
N ASN A 144 6.43 -1.84 21.53
CA ASN A 144 4.97 -1.84 21.49
C ASN A 144 4.39 -0.52 20.95
N ALA A 145 5.22 0.37 20.41
CA ALA A 145 4.79 1.70 19.97
C ALA A 145 3.70 1.66 18.87
N ASN A 146 3.69 0.61 18.04
CA ASN A 146 2.71 0.45 16.95
C ASN A 146 1.27 0.12 17.43
N LEU A 147 1.09 -0.20 18.72
CA LEU A 147 -0.24 -0.40 19.30
C LEU A 147 -0.99 0.93 19.52
N TYR A 148 -0.30 2.07 19.40
CA TYR A 148 -0.85 3.42 19.61
C TYR A 148 -1.03 4.09 18.25
N ARG A 149 -2.29 4.29 17.83
CA ARG A 149 -2.63 4.59 16.42
C ARG A 149 -3.31 5.93 16.17
N GLU A 150 -3.74 6.65 17.21
CA GLU A 150 -4.46 7.92 17.05
C GLU A 150 -3.97 8.95 18.08
N ILE A 151 -3.52 10.10 17.60
CA ILE A 151 -3.18 11.28 18.40
C ILE A 151 -4.40 12.20 18.36
N ILE A 152 -5.00 12.47 19.51
CA ILE A 152 -6.13 13.37 19.62
C ILE A 152 -5.61 14.74 20.11
N PRO A 153 -5.80 15.83 19.34
CA PRO A 153 -5.29 17.16 19.68
C PRO A 153 -5.77 17.65 21.05
N THR A 154 -4.88 18.34 21.76
CA THR A 154 -5.02 18.77 23.17
C THR A 154 -6.22 19.69 23.41
N ASP A 155 -6.70 20.40 22.39
CA ASP A 155 -7.83 21.34 22.48
C ASP A 155 -9.21 20.69 22.38
N ALA A 156 -9.28 19.40 22.04
CA ALA A 156 -10.52 18.66 22.17
C ALA A 156 -10.79 18.47 23.67
N ASN A 157 -11.74 19.25 24.22
CA ASN A 157 -12.27 19.09 25.58
C ASN A 157 -12.98 17.72 25.72
N ILE A 158 -12.22 16.64 25.65
CA ILE A 158 -12.69 15.28 25.83
C ILE A 158 -12.73 15.06 27.33
N LYS A 159 -13.94 15.19 27.90
CA LYS A 159 -14.22 14.67 29.23
C LYS A 159 -13.89 13.18 29.20
N LEU A 160 -12.80 12.78 29.87
CA LEU A 160 -12.45 11.38 30.12
C LEU A 160 -13.63 10.76 30.86
N ASN A 161 -14.50 10.08 30.12
CA ASN A 161 -15.77 9.62 30.64
C ASN A 161 -15.49 8.41 31.55
N LYS A 162 -15.85 8.50 32.84
CA LYS A 162 -15.69 7.42 33.84
C LYS A 162 -16.48 6.14 33.51
N LYS A 163 -17.26 6.15 32.44
CA LYS A 163 -17.87 4.98 31.82
C LYS A 163 -17.71 5.16 30.31
N SER A 164 -16.87 4.34 29.70
CA SER A 164 -16.65 4.28 28.26
C SER A 164 -17.97 3.94 27.55
N GLN A 165 -18.69 4.98 27.13
CA GLN A 165 -19.64 4.86 26.03
C GLN A 165 -18.82 4.56 24.78
N LYS A 166 -19.10 3.39 24.21
CA LYS A 166 -18.57 2.87 22.96
C LYS A 166 -18.65 3.93 21.86
N PHE A 167 -17.55 4.62 21.60
CA PHE A 167 -17.29 5.30 20.33
C PHE A 167 -16.71 4.24 19.36
N THR A 168 -17.53 3.25 19.02
CA THR A 168 -17.26 2.33 17.90
C THR A 168 -18.05 2.86 16.73
N GLN A 169 -17.44 3.70 15.89
CA GLN A 169 -18.10 4.00 14.60
C GLN A 169 -17.17 4.23 13.41
N HIS A 170 -15.85 4.10 13.54
CA HIS A 170 -14.97 4.17 12.35
C HIS A 170 -13.84 3.13 12.27
N SER A 171 -13.68 2.23 13.26
CA SER A 171 -12.64 1.18 13.22
C SER A 171 -13.15 -0.20 12.76
N GLU A 172 -14.44 -0.47 12.75
CA GLU A 172 -14.96 -1.82 12.41
C GLU A 172 -14.72 -2.17 10.93
N VAL A 173 -14.72 -1.19 10.02
CA VAL A 173 -14.43 -1.43 8.59
C VAL A 173 -12.93 -1.69 8.34
N GLN A 174 -12.05 -1.40 9.30
CA GLN A 174 -10.61 -1.59 9.13
C GLN A 174 -10.15 -3.04 9.29
N HIS A 175 -11.00 -3.94 9.82
CA HIS A 175 -10.59 -5.32 10.11
C HIS A 175 -10.94 -6.35 9.03
N MET A 176 -11.88 -6.05 8.14
CA MET A 176 -12.51 -7.03 7.24
C MET A 176 -11.65 -7.48 6.04
N TRP A 177 -10.50 -6.85 5.80
CA TRP A 177 -9.60 -7.25 4.72
C TRP A 177 -8.24 -7.74 5.24
N PHE A 178 -8.06 -7.78 6.57
CA PHE A 178 -6.87 -8.44 7.14
C PHE A 178 -6.86 -9.93 6.86
N ASP A 179 -8.01 -10.55 6.58
CA ASP A 179 -8.06 -11.98 6.29
C ASP A 179 -7.35 -12.33 4.96
N LEU A 180 -7.38 -11.45 3.94
CA LEU A 180 -6.52 -11.58 2.74
C LEU A 180 -5.04 -11.71 3.11
N PHE A 181 -4.66 -11.01 4.18
CA PHE A 181 -3.29 -10.90 4.66
C PHE A 181 -3.11 -11.61 6.01
N LYS A 182 -4.02 -12.54 6.38
CA LYS A 182 -4.01 -13.19 7.70
C LYS A 182 -2.69 -13.90 7.93
N LYS A 183 -2.15 -14.47 6.86
CA LYS A 183 -0.84 -15.14 6.82
C LYS A 183 0.33 -14.21 7.20
N TYR A 184 0.16 -12.89 7.09
CA TYR A 184 1.16 -11.90 7.46
C TYR A 184 0.94 -11.31 8.87
N GLY A 185 -0.22 -11.55 9.49
CA GLY A 185 -0.51 -11.21 10.89
C GLY A 185 -0.20 -9.77 11.25
N ASP A 186 0.64 -9.58 12.27
CA ASP A 186 1.03 -8.26 12.79
C ASP A 186 1.73 -7.38 11.74
N LYS A 187 2.38 -7.95 10.71
CA LYS A 187 3.04 -7.17 9.65
C LYS A 187 2.06 -6.30 8.88
N THR A 188 0.88 -6.83 8.56
CA THR A 188 -0.14 -6.09 7.79
C THR A 188 -0.60 -4.86 8.55
N ILE A 189 -0.89 -5.04 9.83
CA ILE A 189 -1.29 -3.96 10.74
C ILE A 189 -0.23 -2.86 10.76
N ASN A 190 1.03 -3.24 10.94
CA ASN A 190 2.11 -2.28 11.11
C ASN A 190 2.51 -1.61 9.79
N PHE A 191 2.36 -2.32 8.68
CA PHE A 191 2.45 -1.73 7.35
C PHE A 191 1.40 -0.63 7.20
N TYR A 192 0.12 -0.91 7.44
CA TYR A 192 -0.98 0.07 7.28
C TYR A 192 -1.00 1.16 8.35
N SER A 193 -0.22 1.07 9.43
CA SER A 193 -0.09 2.15 10.41
C SER A 193 0.96 3.21 10.02
N GLN A 194 1.82 2.93 9.05
CA GLN A 194 2.81 3.91 8.58
C GLN A 194 2.23 4.84 7.53
N ASN A 195 2.47 6.13 7.67
CA ASN A 195 2.15 7.10 6.61
C ASN A 195 3.25 7.05 5.55
N SER A 196 3.03 6.25 4.51
CA SER A 196 3.98 6.09 3.39
C SER A 196 3.23 5.84 2.09
N ILE A 197 3.62 6.58 1.03
CA ILE A 197 3.19 6.25 -0.34
C ILE A 197 4.07 5.12 -0.87
N GLU A 198 3.44 3.97 -1.11
CA GLU A 198 4.10 2.79 -1.66
C GLU A 198 3.94 2.75 -3.19
N CYS A 199 2.73 3.06 -3.67
CA CYS A 199 2.36 3.04 -5.08
C CYS A 199 1.85 4.40 -5.55
N LEU A 200 2.14 4.74 -6.80
CA LEU A 200 1.52 5.86 -7.52
C LEU A 200 0.87 5.34 -8.79
N ILE A 201 -0.44 5.56 -8.94
CA ILE A 201 -1.16 5.25 -10.18
C ILE A 201 -1.41 6.56 -10.92
N ILE A 202 -1.08 6.60 -12.21
CA ILE A 202 -1.28 7.77 -13.07
C ILE A 202 -2.25 7.35 -14.17
N GLY A 203 -3.42 7.96 -14.24
CA GLY A 203 -4.47 7.53 -15.15
C GLY A 203 -5.72 8.40 -15.15
N SER A 204 -6.79 7.86 -15.73
CA SER A 204 -8.11 8.48 -15.65
C SER A 204 -8.69 8.27 -14.25
N GLN A 205 -8.63 9.30 -13.39
CA GLN A 205 -9.17 9.27 -12.03
C GLN A 205 -10.61 8.78 -11.96
N LYS A 206 -11.46 9.13 -12.95
CA LYS A 206 -12.84 8.66 -13.00
C LYS A 206 -12.89 7.12 -13.11
N ILE A 207 -12.18 6.57 -14.09
CA ILE A 207 -12.18 5.11 -14.34
C ILE A 207 -11.56 4.37 -13.16
N LEU A 208 -10.44 4.87 -12.63
CA LEU A 208 -9.79 4.27 -11.47
C LEU A 208 -10.70 4.31 -10.23
N LYS A 209 -11.44 5.40 -10.01
CA LYS A 209 -12.40 5.50 -8.90
C LYS A 209 -13.53 4.47 -9.06
N GLU A 210 -14.08 4.32 -10.27
CA GLU A 210 -15.09 3.30 -10.59
C GLU A 210 -14.53 1.89 -10.29
N GLU A 211 -13.38 1.53 -10.86
CA GLU A 211 -12.74 0.21 -10.65
C GLU A 211 -12.37 -0.08 -9.20
N LEU A 212 -12.04 0.95 -8.41
CA LEU A 212 -11.64 0.77 -7.01
C LEU A 212 -12.80 0.72 -6.03
N GLN A 213 -13.90 1.42 -6.33
CA GLN A 213 -14.97 1.68 -5.35
C GLN A 213 -16.30 1.03 -5.68
N GLU A 214 -16.61 0.82 -6.96
CA GLU A 214 -17.93 0.35 -7.39
C GLU A 214 -18.02 -1.17 -7.42
N GLU A 215 -16.95 -1.87 -7.80
CA GLU A 215 -16.94 -3.33 -7.86
C GLU A 215 -16.80 -3.93 -6.45
N ILE A 216 -17.74 -4.82 -6.10
CA ILE A 216 -17.75 -5.52 -4.81
C ILE A 216 -17.07 -6.87 -4.98
N PHE A 217 -16.06 -7.11 -4.16
CA PHE A 217 -15.35 -8.37 -4.04
C PHE A 217 -15.70 -9.04 -2.72
N ALA A 218 -15.51 -10.36 -2.68
CA ALA A 218 -15.65 -11.16 -1.49
C ALA A 218 -14.35 -11.89 -1.14
N VAL A 219 -14.11 -12.09 0.16
CA VAL A 219 -13.06 -12.95 0.71
C VAL A 219 -13.71 -14.04 1.52
N GLU A 220 -13.32 -15.27 1.27
CA GLU A 220 -13.74 -16.39 2.10
C GLU A 220 -13.03 -16.34 3.46
N THR A 221 -13.81 -16.37 4.55
CA THR A 221 -13.28 -16.51 5.92
C THR A 221 -13.71 -17.85 6.51
N ASP A 222 -13.23 -18.16 7.73
CA ASP A 222 -13.57 -19.40 8.43
C ASP A 222 -15.10 -19.54 8.70
N ILE A 223 -15.87 -18.44 8.61
CA ILE A 223 -17.28 -18.37 9.02
C ILE A 223 -18.19 -17.95 7.87
N GLU A 224 -17.79 -16.94 7.09
CA GLU A 224 -18.63 -16.33 6.04
C GLU A 224 -17.80 -15.62 4.97
N TYR A 225 -18.45 -15.12 3.93
CA TYR A 225 -17.82 -14.21 2.98
C TYR A 225 -17.81 -12.78 3.53
N GLN A 226 -16.63 -12.16 3.55
CA GLN A 226 -16.50 -10.73 3.86
C GLN A 226 -16.50 -9.94 2.56
N LEU A 227 -17.37 -8.93 2.47
CA LEU A 227 -17.57 -8.10 1.29
C LEU A 227 -16.91 -6.73 1.43
N GLY A 228 -16.52 -6.15 0.30
CA GLY A 228 -16.00 -4.78 0.20
C GLY A 228 -15.43 -4.52 -1.19
N ASN A 229 -14.56 -3.54 -1.34
CA ASN A 229 -13.98 -3.19 -2.65
C ASN A 229 -12.45 -3.08 -2.60
N LEU A 230 -11.82 -2.86 -3.76
CA LEU A 230 -10.36 -2.74 -3.83
C LEU A 230 -9.84 -1.50 -3.09
N GLN A 231 -10.65 -0.44 -2.95
CA GLN A 231 -10.27 0.76 -2.18
C GLN A 231 -10.01 0.46 -0.70
N ASP A 232 -10.74 -0.51 -0.12
CA ASP A 232 -10.55 -0.93 1.27
C ASP A 232 -9.16 -1.51 1.55
N ILE A 233 -8.52 -2.05 0.50
CA ILE A 233 -7.19 -2.66 0.55
C ILE A 233 -6.13 -1.70 0.04
N ILE A 234 -6.34 -1.14 -1.16
CA ILE A 234 -5.35 -0.32 -1.85
C ILE A 234 -5.13 1.03 -1.15
N ARG A 235 -6.14 1.48 -0.39
CA ARG A 235 -6.10 2.68 0.47
C ARG A 235 -5.55 3.87 -0.31
N THR A 236 -6.27 4.26 -1.37
CA THR A 236 -5.85 5.43 -2.13
C THR A 236 -6.08 6.70 -1.31
N ASN A 237 -5.23 7.69 -1.53
CA ASN A 237 -5.44 9.04 -1.02
C ASN A 237 -6.67 9.66 -1.71
N ASP A 238 -7.87 9.45 -1.14
CA ASP A 238 -8.99 10.32 -1.45
C ASP A 238 -8.81 11.58 -0.59
N HIS A 239 -8.78 12.75 -1.23
CA HIS A 239 -8.64 14.02 -0.51
C HIS A 239 -9.88 14.38 0.33
N GLU A 240 -10.91 13.52 0.36
CA GLU A 240 -12.14 13.76 1.11
C GLU A 240 -11.98 13.33 2.58
N ASN A 241 -10.99 12.49 2.91
CA ASN A 241 -10.75 11.98 4.26
C ASN A 241 -9.29 12.15 4.73
N GLU A 242 -8.90 13.38 5.09
CA GLU A 242 -7.53 13.72 5.54
C GLU A 242 -7.01 12.89 6.74
N SER A 243 -7.89 12.21 7.48
CA SER A 243 -7.51 11.41 8.66
C SER A 243 -7.10 9.96 8.35
N ARG A 244 -7.20 9.51 7.09
CA ARG A 244 -6.92 8.11 6.74
C ARG A 244 -5.48 7.93 6.25
N ILE A 245 -4.81 6.89 6.76
CA ILE A 245 -3.53 6.45 6.23
C ILE A 245 -3.76 5.85 4.86
N TYR A 246 -3.06 6.38 3.86
CA TYR A 246 -3.10 5.91 2.48
C TYR A 246 -1.78 5.23 2.10
N LYS A 247 -1.86 4.26 1.19
CA LYS A 247 -0.69 3.53 0.65
C LYS A 247 -0.46 3.81 -0.83
N THR A 248 -1.48 4.32 -1.50
CA THR A 248 -1.47 4.56 -2.93
C THR A 248 -1.90 5.99 -3.19
N ASP A 249 -1.22 6.69 -4.09
CA ASP A 249 -1.68 7.97 -4.60
C ASP A 249 -2.21 7.80 -6.03
N ILE A 250 -3.20 8.61 -6.42
CA ILE A 250 -3.77 8.59 -7.78
C ILE A 250 -3.67 9.96 -8.40
N TRP A 251 -2.89 10.04 -9.48
CA TRP A 251 -2.78 11.25 -10.27
C TRP A 251 -3.61 11.18 -11.54
N SER A 252 -4.19 12.33 -11.87
CA SER A 252 -4.85 12.54 -13.15
C SER A 252 -3.82 12.54 -14.28
N ASP A 253 -4.13 11.87 -15.39
CA ASP A 253 -3.38 11.94 -16.65
C ASP A 253 -3.39 13.34 -17.33
N ARG A 254 -3.86 14.39 -16.64
CA ARG A 254 -3.96 15.76 -17.15
C ARG A 254 -3.05 16.75 -16.43
N LYS A 255 -2.59 16.44 -15.22
CA LYS A 255 -1.91 17.40 -14.36
C LYS A 255 -0.78 16.74 -13.59
N TYR A 256 0.42 17.27 -13.77
CA TYR A 256 1.56 16.91 -12.93
C TYR A 256 1.40 17.51 -11.54
N GLU A 257 1.61 16.69 -10.52
CA GLU A 257 1.64 17.11 -9.13
C GLU A 257 3.05 16.91 -8.57
N SER A 258 3.42 17.63 -7.51
CA SER A 258 4.71 17.39 -6.87
C SER A 258 4.57 16.23 -5.90
N LEU A 259 5.49 15.27 -5.98
CA LEU A 259 5.50 14.17 -5.03
C LEU A 259 5.90 14.67 -3.64
N LYS A 260 5.06 14.38 -2.65
CA LYS A 260 5.43 14.55 -1.24
C LYS A 260 6.49 13.53 -0.87
N GLU A 261 6.28 12.27 -1.24
CA GLU A 261 7.13 11.12 -0.91
C GLU A 261 7.53 10.33 -2.15
N LYS A 262 8.53 9.47 -2.02
CA LYS A 262 9.01 8.60 -3.10
C LYS A 262 8.17 7.32 -3.16
N PRO A 263 7.32 7.11 -4.18
CA PRO A 263 6.66 5.82 -4.37
C PRO A 263 7.71 4.77 -4.76
N LYS A 264 7.53 3.53 -4.31
CA LYS A 264 8.38 2.41 -4.71
C LYS A 264 8.00 1.89 -6.10
N LEU A 265 6.71 1.95 -6.44
CA LEU A 265 6.15 1.55 -7.73
C LEU A 265 5.31 2.66 -8.35
N ILE A 266 5.48 2.91 -9.64
CA ILE A 266 4.66 3.82 -10.44
C ILE A 266 3.98 3.02 -11.55
N ILE A 267 2.66 3.16 -11.66
CA ILE A 267 1.83 2.49 -12.66
C ILE A 267 1.24 3.54 -13.58
N PHE A 268 1.56 3.44 -14.87
CA PHE A 268 0.98 4.27 -15.92
C PHE A 268 -0.22 3.54 -16.51
N ASP A 269 -1.41 3.96 -16.11
CA ASP A 269 -2.69 3.37 -16.49
C ASP A 269 -3.22 4.00 -17.79
N GLY A 270 -2.78 3.44 -18.92
CA GLY A 270 -3.15 3.88 -20.26
C GLY A 270 -2.03 4.62 -20.99
N THR A 271 -2.19 4.71 -22.31
CA THR A 271 -1.21 5.30 -23.24
C THR A 271 -0.98 6.77 -22.93
N LYS A 272 -2.06 7.52 -22.66
CA LYS A 272 -1.98 8.95 -22.36
C LYS A 272 -1.19 9.23 -21.07
N ALA A 273 -1.40 8.46 -20.01
CA ALA A 273 -0.67 8.61 -18.76
C ALA A 273 0.84 8.46 -18.97
N PHE A 274 1.25 7.47 -19.76
CA PHE A 274 2.66 7.26 -20.09
C PHE A 274 3.24 8.45 -20.88
N ILE A 275 2.61 8.84 -22.00
CA ILE A 275 3.12 9.90 -22.87
C ILE A 275 3.32 11.21 -22.10
N GLU A 276 2.34 11.61 -21.28
CA GLU A 276 2.35 12.89 -20.57
C GLU A 276 3.37 12.94 -19.42
N PHE A 277 3.54 11.84 -18.67
CA PHE A 277 4.27 11.89 -17.39
C PHE A 277 5.69 11.31 -17.42
N HIS A 278 5.99 10.38 -18.34
CA HIS A 278 7.25 9.64 -18.28
C HIS A 278 8.49 10.56 -18.31
N THR A 279 8.46 11.65 -19.08
CA THR A 279 9.61 12.58 -19.16
C THR A 279 9.79 13.37 -17.87
N GLY A 280 8.71 13.84 -17.25
CA GLY A 280 8.76 14.56 -15.97
C GLY A 280 9.30 13.67 -14.84
N LEU A 281 8.76 12.46 -14.71
CA LEU A 281 9.14 11.50 -13.67
C LEU A 281 10.55 10.92 -13.85
N LEU A 282 11.14 10.96 -15.06
CA LEU A 282 12.56 10.62 -15.22
C LEU A 282 13.49 11.72 -14.70
N ARG A 283 13.00 12.96 -14.61
CA ARG A 283 13.78 14.12 -14.14
C ARG A 283 13.62 14.35 -12.64
N ASP A 284 12.52 13.89 -12.04
CA ASP A 284 12.29 14.00 -10.61
C ASP A 284 13.20 13.02 -9.82
N PRO A 285 14.08 13.53 -8.94
CA PRO A 285 14.96 12.68 -8.12
C PRO A 285 14.20 11.68 -7.25
N LYS A 286 12.98 12.01 -6.82
CA LYS A 286 12.16 11.13 -5.98
C LYS A 286 11.73 9.88 -6.74
N THR A 287 11.56 9.93 -8.05
CA THR A 287 11.04 8.81 -8.85
C THR A 287 12.09 8.09 -9.69
N LYS A 288 13.33 8.58 -9.65
CA LYS A 288 14.45 8.03 -10.43
C LYS A 288 14.65 6.53 -10.19
N LEU A 289 14.45 6.09 -8.96
CA LEU A 289 14.62 4.71 -8.50
C LEU A 289 13.30 3.93 -8.36
N SER A 290 12.14 4.51 -8.69
CA SER A 290 10.87 3.81 -8.59
C SER A 290 10.71 2.82 -9.73
N ASN A 291 10.29 1.60 -9.45
CA ASN A 291 9.92 0.61 -10.46
C ASN A 291 8.70 1.09 -11.24
N TRP A 292 8.61 0.76 -12.52
CA TRP A 292 7.56 1.20 -13.42
C TRP A 292 6.80 0.02 -14.02
N VAL A 293 5.47 0.11 -14.01
CA VAL A 293 4.60 -0.70 -14.86
C VAL A 293 3.85 0.21 -15.80
N ILE A 294 3.97 -0.02 -17.10
CA ILE A 294 3.34 0.79 -18.15
C ILE A 294 2.27 -0.06 -18.82
N ILE A 295 1.03 0.41 -18.82
CA ILE A 295 -0.11 -0.30 -19.35
C ILE A 295 -0.61 0.43 -20.60
N LEU A 296 -0.53 -0.23 -21.76
CA LEU A 296 -0.97 0.31 -23.04
C LEU A 296 -2.24 -0.42 -23.50
N ASP A 297 -3.39 0.25 -23.41
CA ASP A 297 -4.68 -0.29 -23.88
C ASP A 297 -4.82 -0.07 -25.39
N ARG A 298 -4.92 -1.17 -26.14
CA ARG A 298 -5.05 -1.15 -27.62
C ARG A 298 -6.38 -0.58 -28.12
N ARG A 299 -7.38 -0.42 -27.25
CA ARG A 299 -8.65 0.23 -27.60
C ARG A 299 -8.58 1.75 -27.50
N GLU A 300 -7.54 2.30 -26.88
CA GLU A 300 -7.30 3.74 -26.96
C GLU A 300 -7.03 4.15 -28.41
N ASN A 301 -7.11 5.45 -28.69
CA ASN A 301 -6.92 5.98 -30.05
C ASN A 301 -5.65 5.39 -30.69
N LYS A 302 -5.79 4.74 -31.85
CA LYS A 302 -4.71 4.01 -32.53
C LYS A 302 -3.43 4.83 -32.68
N THR A 303 -3.54 6.09 -33.08
CA THR A 303 -2.38 6.98 -33.24
C THR A 303 -1.67 7.19 -31.90
N LYS A 304 -2.42 7.44 -30.82
CA LYS A 304 -1.82 7.58 -29.49
C LYS A 304 -1.12 6.29 -29.05
N TYR A 305 -1.74 5.14 -29.26
CA TYR A 305 -1.15 3.85 -28.93
C TYR A 305 0.19 3.66 -29.66
N GLU A 306 0.21 3.89 -30.97
CA GLU A 306 1.43 3.83 -31.80
C GLU A 306 2.49 4.83 -31.30
N ASP A 307 2.09 6.05 -30.95
CA ASP A 307 2.99 7.08 -30.40
C ASP A 307 3.62 6.62 -29.08
N ALA A 308 2.86 5.99 -28.17
CA ALA A 308 3.44 5.48 -26.93
C ALA A 308 4.40 4.33 -27.17
N VAL A 309 4.09 3.41 -28.09
CA VAL A 309 4.98 2.32 -28.48
C VAL A 309 6.28 2.88 -29.07
N ASN A 310 6.19 3.88 -29.95
CA ASN A 310 7.34 4.55 -30.55
C ASN A 310 8.18 5.28 -29.48
N ASN A 311 7.54 6.08 -28.61
CA ASN A 311 8.22 6.76 -27.50
C ASN A 311 8.94 5.79 -26.58
N PHE A 312 8.29 4.68 -26.25
CA PHE A 312 8.89 3.63 -25.44
C PHE A 312 10.10 3.01 -26.14
N ASN A 313 9.94 2.59 -27.40
CA ASN A 313 11.02 2.01 -28.19
C ASN A 313 12.20 2.98 -28.30
N ASP A 314 11.99 4.22 -28.71
CA ASP A 314 13.06 5.21 -28.85
C ASP A 314 13.81 5.45 -27.52
N ARG A 315 13.09 5.37 -26.39
CA ARG A 315 13.67 5.60 -25.07
C ARG A 315 14.49 4.42 -24.54
N PHE A 316 14.09 3.19 -24.86
CA PHE A 316 14.61 1.97 -24.24
C PHE A 316 15.34 1.01 -25.19
N ARG A 317 15.23 1.19 -26.51
CA ARG A 317 15.81 0.30 -27.56
C ARG A 317 17.32 0.10 -27.47
N ASN A 318 18.07 1.15 -27.11
CA ASN A 318 19.54 1.11 -27.10
C ASN A 318 20.13 0.84 -25.72
N ARG A 319 19.32 0.41 -24.75
CA ARG A 319 19.82 0.15 -23.40
C ARG A 319 20.28 -1.30 -23.30
N PRO A 320 21.45 -1.57 -22.73
CA PRO A 320 21.90 -2.94 -22.52
C PRO A 320 20.86 -3.61 -21.63
N ILE A 321 20.12 -4.56 -22.22
CA ILE A 321 19.26 -5.46 -21.47
C ILE A 321 20.22 -6.25 -20.60
N GLN A 322 20.37 -5.84 -19.35
CA GLN A 322 20.99 -6.71 -18.37
C GLN A 322 20.03 -7.87 -18.25
N ASN A 323 20.45 -9.03 -18.75
CA ASN A 323 19.69 -10.27 -18.66
C ASN A 323 19.07 -10.33 -17.28
N LEU A 324 17.74 -10.25 -17.22
CA LEU A 324 16.98 -10.53 -16.01
C LEU A 324 17.51 -11.88 -15.55
N LYS A 325 18.29 -11.91 -14.46
CA LYS A 325 18.80 -13.17 -13.93
C LYS A 325 17.58 -13.99 -13.51
N SER A 326 17.23 -14.94 -14.38
CA SER A 326 16.43 -16.17 -14.21
C SER A 326 15.07 -16.06 -13.54
N ASN A 327 14.95 -15.49 -12.35
CA ASN A 327 13.81 -15.76 -11.46
C ASN A 327 12.50 -15.13 -11.94
N PHE A 328 12.55 -13.94 -12.57
CA PHE A 328 11.32 -13.32 -13.11
C PHE A 328 10.82 -14.06 -14.35
N LEU A 329 11.72 -14.42 -15.29
CA LEU A 329 11.33 -15.12 -16.51
C LEU A 329 10.86 -16.55 -16.18
N GLU A 330 11.59 -17.28 -15.35
CA GLU A 330 11.18 -18.61 -14.87
C GLU A 330 9.81 -18.57 -14.18
N TYR A 331 9.53 -17.51 -13.45
CA TYR A 331 8.22 -17.33 -12.83
C TYR A 331 7.13 -16.97 -13.84
N MET A 332 7.40 -16.06 -14.77
CA MET A 332 6.44 -15.67 -15.81
C MET A 332 6.13 -16.84 -16.74
N ASP A 333 7.11 -17.71 -17.01
CA ASP A 333 6.93 -18.96 -17.75
C ASP A 333 6.02 -19.95 -17.00
N SER A 334 5.89 -19.80 -15.68
CA SER A 334 4.99 -20.61 -14.85
C SER A 334 3.57 -20.04 -14.71
N ILE A 335 3.32 -18.83 -15.23
CA ILE A 335 1.99 -18.21 -15.22
C ILE A 335 1.39 -18.27 -16.61
N GLU A 336 0.10 -18.61 -16.68
CA GLU A 336 -0.68 -18.45 -17.90
C GLU A 336 -0.80 -16.97 -18.27
N ILE A 337 -0.12 -16.57 -19.35
CA ILE A 337 -0.22 -15.21 -19.89
C ILE A 337 -1.60 -15.05 -20.55
N PRO A 338 -2.39 -14.01 -20.20
CA PRO A 338 -3.70 -13.78 -20.79
C PRO A 338 -3.64 -13.64 -22.31
N PHE A 339 -4.66 -14.13 -23.00
CA PHE A 339 -4.71 -14.05 -24.46
C PHE A 339 -4.63 -12.59 -24.95
N GLY A 340 -3.79 -12.37 -25.96
CA GLY A 340 -3.61 -11.05 -26.60
C GLY A 340 -2.76 -10.06 -25.80
N LEU A 341 -2.19 -10.48 -24.66
CA LEU A 341 -1.30 -9.67 -23.85
C LEU A 341 0.17 -9.85 -24.30
N GLU A 342 0.86 -8.74 -24.51
CA GLU A 342 2.29 -8.68 -24.80
C GLU A 342 3.03 -8.02 -23.63
N ILE A 343 4.19 -8.58 -23.27
CA ILE A 343 4.98 -8.12 -22.13
C ILE A 343 6.42 -7.88 -22.57
N LEU A 344 6.98 -6.78 -22.12
CA LEU A 344 8.42 -6.56 -22.10
C LEU A 344 8.84 -6.09 -20.71
N SER A 345 9.86 -6.72 -20.13
CA SER A 345 10.36 -6.35 -18.81
C SER A 345 11.89 -6.34 -18.81
N PHE A 346 12.49 -5.35 -18.15
CA PHE A 346 13.95 -5.26 -17.97
C PHE A 346 14.33 -4.44 -16.75
N ASN A 347 15.55 -4.67 -16.27
CA ASN A 347 16.16 -3.87 -15.21
C ASN A 347 17.00 -2.74 -15.81
N TYR A 348 16.85 -1.54 -15.25
CA TYR A 348 17.51 -0.31 -15.62
C TYR A 348 18.46 0.09 -14.50
N LYS A 349 19.76 0.17 -14.77
CA LYS A 349 20.73 0.67 -13.80
C LYS A 349 20.65 2.21 -13.74
N VAL A 350 20.38 2.76 -12.56
CA VAL A 350 20.03 4.18 -12.36
C VAL A 350 21.23 5.09 -12.14
#